data_AF-A0A2I2DQK6-F1
#
_entry.id   AF-A0A2I2DQK6-F1
#
_cell.length_a   1.000
_cell.length_b   1.000
_cell.length_c   1.000
_cell.angle_alpha   90.00
_cell.angle_beta   90.00
_cell.angle_gamma   90.00
#
_symmetry.space_group_name_H-M   'P 1'
#
loop_
_entity.id
_entity.type
_entity.pdbx_description
1 polymer ?
#
loop_
_entity_poly.entity_id
_entity_poly.type
_entity_poly.pdbx_seq_one_letter_code
_entity_poly.pdbx_strand_id
1 'polypeptide(L)'
;MKNIIIAIIFCATYQIVMAQNYVPSIGNNTTLHYICKLHGQTRTLTLTTEMTSDTLVLNLETRGVKSSIRTMPEAVKSGTELSFNQGENAPILVLKPTETFFMISQSAYQDLLKNNQFVYNNTTYVLDKNEEKNPVIIDGKALSTLHVVAQIDNTELWILENPDFPLLCKVAKNPLGINFTLTEIVGQ
;
A
#
# COMPACT_ATOMS: atom_id res chain seq x y z
N MET A 1 44.93 -47.24 -19.24
CA MET A 1 43.96 -47.07 -18.14
C MET A 1 44.12 -45.64 -17.65
N LYS A 2 43.43 -44.65 -18.25
CA LYS A 2 42.02 -44.25 -18.08
C LYS A 2 41.77 -43.61 -16.70
N ASN A 3 41.42 -42.31 -16.75
CA ASN A 3 40.83 -41.44 -15.72
C ASN A 3 41.79 -40.66 -14.79
N ILE A 4 42.08 -39.41 -15.16
CA ILE A 4 42.14 -38.32 -14.17
C ILE A 4 41.13 -37.26 -14.58
N ILE A 5 40.28 -36.98 -13.61
CA ILE A 5 38.99 -36.31 -13.67
C ILE A 5 39.19 -34.79 -13.63
N ILE A 6 38.70 -34.13 -14.68
CA ILE A 6 38.03 -32.82 -14.72
C ILE A 6 38.22 -31.95 -13.47
N ALA A 7 39.10 -30.95 -13.58
CA ALA A 7 39.21 -29.86 -12.63
C ALA A 7 38.02 -28.90 -12.80
N ILE A 8 37.06 -29.08 -11.90
CA ILE A 8 36.11 -28.11 -11.31
C ILE A 8 36.22 -26.68 -11.88
N ILE A 9 35.39 -26.38 -12.88
CA ILE A 9 34.89 -25.02 -13.14
C ILE A 9 33.86 -24.76 -12.05
N PHE A 10 34.28 -24.16 -10.94
CA PHE A 10 33.34 -23.68 -9.93
C PHE A 10 32.67 -22.44 -10.54
N CYS A 11 31.52 -22.66 -11.15
CA CYS A 11 30.57 -21.64 -11.55
C CYS A 11 30.32 -20.70 -10.37
N ALA A 12 31.02 -19.58 -10.33
CA ALA A 12 30.52 -18.37 -9.69
C ALA A 12 29.37 -17.84 -10.55
N THR A 13 28.27 -18.58 -10.62
CA THR A 13 27.00 -17.98 -10.98
C THR A 13 26.63 -17.11 -9.80
N TYR A 14 27.03 -15.83 -9.88
CA TYR A 14 26.29 -14.77 -9.24
C TYR A 14 24.84 -14.95 -9.68
N GLN A 15 24.05 -15.64 -8.86
CA GLN A 15 22.61 -15.56 -8.92
C GLN A 15 22.32 -14.10 -8.58
N ILE A 16 22.25 -13.27 -9.61
CA ILE A 16 21.48 -12.03 -9.54
C ILE A 16 20.07 -12.54 -9.32
N VAL A 17 19.70 -12.70 -8.05
CA VAL A 17 18.32 -12.87 -7.65
C VAL A 17 17.68 -11.56 -8.09
N MET A 18 17.14 -11.55 -9.31
CA MET A 18 16.14 -10.57 -9.68
C MET A 18 15.05 -10.76 -8.64
N ALA A 19 15.01 -9.88 -7.64
CA ALA A 19 13.90 -9.83 -6.72
C ALA A 19 12.67 -9.55 -7.58
N GLN A 20 11.94 -10.60 -7.91
CA GLN A 20 10.76 -10.48 -8.75
C GLN A 20 9.73 -9.71 -7.93
N ASN A 21 9.40 -8.50 -8.40
CA ASN A 21 8.35 -7.71 -7.78
C ASN A 21 7.06 -8.56 -7.74
N TYR A 22 6.41 -8.62 -6.58
CA TYR A 22 5.23 -9.45 -6.39
C TYR A 22 4.02 -8.59 -6.06
N VAL A 23 2.84 -9.01 -6.53
CA VAL A 23 1.56 -8.41 -6.18
C VAL A 23 0.80 -9.41 -5.29
N PRO A 24 0.60 -9.13 -3.99
CA PRO A 24 -0.18 -9.97 -3.10
C PRO A 24 -1.65 -9.98 -3.51
N SER A 25 -2.32 -11.11 -3.28
CA SER A 25 -3.78 -11.13 -3.26
C SER A 25 -4.27 -10.50 -1.96
N ILE A 26 -5.26 -9.62 -2.05
CA ILE A 26 -5.94 -9.02 -0.91
C ILE A 26 -7.41 -9.43 -1.00
N GLY A 27 -7.88 -10.23 -0.04
CA GLY A 27 -9.23 -10.76 0.00
C GLY A 27 -9.88 -10.53 1.36
N ASN A 28 -10.95 -11.28 1.66
CA ASN A 28 -11.53 -11.27 3.00
C ASN A 28 -10.58 -11.93 4.00
N ASN A 29 -10.50 -11.36 5.20
CA ASN A 29 -9.64 -11.78 6.30
C ASN A 29 -8.13 -11.66 6.02
N THR A 30 -7.73 -10.88 5.00
CA THR A 30 -6.33 -10.51 4.85
C THR A 30 -5.98 -9.48 5.93
N THR A 31 -4.92 -9.76 6.68
CA THR A 31 -4.42 -8.86 7.72
C THR A 31 -3.21 -8.09 7.19
N LEU A 32 -3.26 -6.76 7.31
CA LEU A 32 -2.25 -5.82 6.87
C LEU A 32 -1.63 -5.16 8.12
N HIS A 33 -0.33 -5.31 8.31
CA HIS A 33 0.38 -4.66 9.40
C HIS A 33 1.17 -3.46 8.89
N TYR A 34 0.99 -2.32 9.56
CA TYR A 34 1.65 -1.07 9.26
C TYR A 34 2.46 -0.57 10.45
N ILE A 35 3.58 0.10 10.15
CA ILE A 35 4.22 1.04 11.05
C ILE A 35 3.84 2.44 10.62
N CYS A 36 3.18 3.18 11.51
CA CYS A 36 2.73 4.55 11.33
C CYS A 36 3.59 5.51 12.17
N LYS A 37 4.09 6.57 11.55
CA LYS A 37 4.69 7.74 12.21
C LYS A 37 3.67 8.88 12.21
N LEU A 38 3.19 9.22 13.40
CA LEU A 38 2.21 10.28 13.67
C LEU A 38 2.88 11.37 14.51
N HIS A 39 3.13 12.55 13.93
CA HIS A 39 3.76 13.68 14.60
C HIS A 39 5.05 13.30 15.35
N GLY A 40 5.89 12.45 14.73
CA GLY A 40 7.15 11.97 15.30
C GLY A 40 7.03 10.73 16.21
N GLN A 41 5.82 10.31 16.58
CA GLN A 41 5.61 9.07 17.35
C GLN A 41 5.42 7.88 16.42
N THR A 42 6.08 6.77 16.72
CA THR A 42 5.91 5.51 15.98
C THR A 42 4.86 4.63 16.67
N ARG A 43 3.91 4.10 15.89
CA ARG A 43 2.85 3.19 16.32
C ARG A 43 2.71 2.07 15.31
N THR A 44 2.31 0.90 15.77
CA THR A 44 1.85 -0.18 14.89
C THR A 44 0.35 -0.06 14.70
N LEU A 45 -0.12 -0.44 13.52
CA LEU A 45 -1.53 -0.46 13.16
C LEU A 45 -1.79 -1.74 12.38
N THR A 46 -2.85 -2.44 12.74
CA THR A 46 -3.31 -3.65 12.04
C THR A 46 -4.65 -3.36 11.40
N LEU A 47 -4.81 -3.71 10.12
CA LEU A 47 -6.08 -3.69 9.41
C LEU A 47 -6.43 -5.11 9.00
N THR A 48 -7.64 -5.57 9.32
CA THR A 48 -8.17 -6.82 8.73
C THR A 48 -9.28 -6.47 7.76
N THR A 49 -9.15 -6.94 6.53
CA THR A 49 -10.09 -6.68 5.44
C THR A 49 -11.33 -7.55 5.53
N GLU A 50 -12.48 -6.97 5.24
CA GLU A 50 -13.75 -7.69 5.10
C GLU A 50 -14.60 -6.96 4.04
N MET A 51 -15.20 -7.72 3.12
CA MET A 51 -16.19 -7.24 2.17
C MET A 51 -17.58 -7.66 2.64
N THR A 52 -18.42 -6.68 2.96
CA THR A 52 -19.81 -6.89 3.37
C THR A 52 -20.73 -6.16 2.42
N SER A 53 -21.47 -6.88 1.57
CA SER A 53 -22.43 -6.29 0.61
C SER A 53 -21.83 -5.13 -0.20
N ASP A 54 -20.70 -5.40 -0.87
CA ASP A 54 -19.89 -4.45 -1.65
C ASP A 54 -19.24 -3.30 -0.85
N THR A 55 -19.47 -3.22 0.46
CA THR A 55 -18.79 -2.28 1.35
C THR A 55 -17.46 -2.87 1.78
N LEU A 56 -16.39 -2.11 1.59
CA LEU A 56 -15.09 -2.46 2.16
C LEU A 56 -15.06 -2.06 3.63
N VAL A 57 -14.75 -3.03 4.48
CA VAL A 57 -14.54 -2.84 5.92
C VAL A 57 -13.08 -3.13 6.24
N LEU A 58 -12.45 -2.17 6.91
CA LEU A 58 -11.11 -2.32 7.48
C LEU A 58 -11.26 -2.29 9.00
N ASN A 59 -11.17 -3.47 9.60
CA ASN A 59 -11.17 -3.62 11.05
C ASN A 59 -9.79 -3.21 11.56
N LEU A 60 -9.72 -2.00 12.12
CA LEU A 60 -8.53 -1.35 12.62
C LEU A 60 -8.30 -1.70 14.08
N GLU A 61 -7.05 -2.07 14.39
CA GLU A 61 -6.54 -2.20 15.75
C GLU A 61 -5.21 -1.45 15.91
N THR A 62 -5.16 -0.50 16.84
CA THR A 62 -3.93 0.22 17.22
C THR A 62 -4.05 0.77 18.64
N ARG A 63 -3.02 0.61 19.48
CA ARG A 63 -2.89 1.19 20.84
C ARG A 63 -4.23 1.39 21.61
N GLY A 64 -5.01 0.33 21.78
CA GLY A 64 -6.27 0.36 22.55
C GLY A 64 -7.51 0.90 21.79
N VAL A 65 -7.34 1.36 20.56
CA VAL A 65 -8.42 1.68 19.62
C VAL A 65 -8.74 0.44 18.80
N LYS A 66 -10.04 0.11 18.75
CA LYS A 66 -10.61 -0.89 17.84
C LYS A 66 -11.80 -0.25 17.13
N SER A 67 -11.75 -0.19 15.81
CA SER A 67 -12.81 0.42 15.01
C SER A 67 -12.98 -0.30 13.67
N SER A 68 -14.22 -0.45 13.22
CA SER A 68 -14.54 -0.90 11.87
C SER A 68 -14.72 0.32 10.98
N ILE A 69 -13.74 0.59 10.13
CA ILE A 69 -13.78 1.68 9.15
C ILE A 69 -14.46 1.18 7.89
N ARG A 70 -15.57 1.80 7.49
CA ARG A 70 -16.40 1.37 6.36
C ARG A 70 -16.27 2.35 5.21
N THR A 71 -15.76 1.86 4.09
CA THR A 71 -15.67 2.57 2.81
C THR A 71 -16.79 2.07 1.91
N MET A 72 -17.73 2.96 1.58
CA MET A 72 -18.89 2.63 0.77
C MET A 72 -18.49 2.27 -0.69
N PRO A 73 -19.29 1.48 -1.41
CA PRO A 73 -18.96 1.05 -2.77
C PRO A 73 -18.68 2.21 -3.73
N GLU A 74 -19.36 3.34 -3.57
CA GLU A 74 -19.13 4.54 -4.39
C GLU A 74 -17.74 5.12 -4.16
N ALA A 75 -17.29 5.17 -2.91
CA ALA A 75 -15.96 5.64 -2.54
C ALA A 75 -14.85 4.69 -3.01
N VAL A 76 -15.05 3.37 -2.92
CA VAL A 76 -14.11 2.38 -3.47
C VAL A 76 -13.93 2.59 -4.99
N LYS A 77 -15.04 2.81 -5.70
CA LYS A 77 -15.02 3.00 -7.16
C LYS A 77 -14.45 4.36 -7.57
N SER A 78 -14.87 5.43 -6.92
CA SER A 78 -14.65 6.81 -7.39
C SER A 78 -14.40 7.86 -6.31
N GLY A 79 -14.02 7.46 -5.09
CA GLY A 79 -13.61 8.38 -4.04
C GLY A 79 -12.42 9.24 -4.47
N THR A 80 -12.33 10.44 -3.91
CA THR A 80 -11.36 11.48 -4.27
C THR A 80 -10.58 12.01 -3.06
N GLU A 81 -10.89 11.52 -1.86
CA GLU A 81 -10.30 11.98 -0.61
C GLU A 81 -9.75 10.79 0.18
N LEU A 82 -8.59 10.97 0.82
CA LEU A 82 -8.02 9.98 1.73
C LEU A 82 -8.33 10.40 3.16
N SER A 83 -9.07 9.57 3.88
CA SER A 83 -9.33 9.74 5.30
C SER A 83 -8.14 9.25 6.13
N PHE A 84 -7.79 10.02 7.16
CA PHE A 84 -6.82 9.63 8.19
C PHE A 84 -7.48 9.36 9.55
N ASN A 85 -8.82 9.34 9.59
CA ASN A 85 -9.58 9.13 10.81
C ASN A 85 -9.51 7.65 11.22
N GLN A 86 -8.95 7.37 12.40
CA GLN A 86 -8.74 6.01 12.92
C GLN A 86 -9.95 5.48 13.72
N GLY A 87 -11.06 6.22 13.76
CA GLY A 87 -12.25 5.81 14.51
C GLY A 87 -12.08 5.92 16.03
N GLU A 88 -11.23 6.83 16.51
CA GLU A 88 -10.91 7.01 17.94
C GLU A 88 -12.16 7.23 18.81
N ASN A 89 -13.19 7.83 18.23
CA ASN A 89 -14.43 8.19 18.93
C ASN A 89 -15.63 7.31 18.55
N ALA A 90 -15.44 6.28 17.71
CA ALA A 90 -16.55 5.45 17.23
C ALA A 90 -16.10 4.01 16.94
N PRO A 91 -16.79 2.98 17.49
CA PRO A 91 -16.47 1.59 17.17
C PRO A 91 -16.77 1.23 15.71
N ILE A 92 -17.64 1.99 15.05
CA ILE A 92 -17.90 1.90 13.60
C ILE A 92 -17.81 3.31 13.05
N LEU A 93 -16.91 3.52 12.09
CA LEU A 93 -16.79 4.76 11.35
C LEU A 93 -17.21 4.52 9.89
N VAL A 94 -18.31 5.16 9.48
CA VAL A 94 -18.69 5.20 8.06
C VAL A 94 -18.05 6.44 7.43
N LEU A 95 -17.23 6.25 6.41
CA LEU A 95 -16.59 7.35 5.69
C LEU A 95 -17.59 8.11 4.82
N LYS A 96 -17.25 9.34 4.44
CA LYS A 96 -18.03 10.05 3.43
C LYS A 96 -17.98 9.30 2.08
N PRO A 97 -18.97 9.49 1.19
CA PRO A 97 -18.96 8.88 -0.15
C PRO A 97 -17.75 9.23 -1.03
N THR A 98 -17.00 10.29 -0.68
CA THR A 98 -15.78 10.70 -1.38
C THR A 98 -14.51 10.18 -0.72
N GLU A 99 -14.59 9.61 0.48
CA GLU A 99 -13.44 9.26 1.32
C GLU A 99 -13.12 7.76 1.23
N THR A 100 -11.86 7.45 0.95
CA THR A 100 -11.25 6.12 1.06
C THR A 100 -10.33 6.05 2.27
N PHE A 101 -9.89 4.84 2.64
CA PHE A 101 -8.98 4.63 3.77
C PHE A 101 -7.89 3.61 3.38
N PHE A 102 -6.62 4.01 3.53
CA PHE A 102 -5.44 3.21 3.16
C PHE A 102 -5.36 2.72 1.71
N MET A 103 -6.22 3.21 0.82
CA MET A 103 -6.20 2.92 -0.63
C MET A 103 -6.59 4.17 -1.40
N ILE A 104 -6.27 4.22 -2.69
CA ILE A 104 -6.95 5.16 -3.61
C ILE A 104 -8.18 4.47 -4.21
N SER A 105 -9.04 5.23 -4.89
CA SER A 105 -10.18 4.64 -5.59
C SER A 105 -9.73 3.93 -6.87
N GLN A 106 -10.57 3.00 -7.35
CA GLN A 106 -10.32 2.29 -8.59
C GLN A 106 -10.21 3.25 -9.78
N SER A 107 -11.06 4.28 -9.87
CA SER A 107 -10.97 5.29 -10.93
C SER A 107 -9.68 6.09 -10.87
N ALA A 108 -9.22 6.48 -9.68
CA ALA A 108 -7.95 7.20 -9.52
C ALA A 108 -6.76 6.33 -9.94
N TYR A 109 -6.79 5.03 -9.65
CA TYR A 109 -5.79 4.09 -10.14
C TYR A 109 -5.80 3.98 -11.67
N GLN A 110 -6.98 3.91 -12.29
CA GLN A 110 -7.09 3.92 -13.76
C GLN A 110 -6.57 5.22 -14.38
N ASP A 111 -6.86 6.38 -13.76
CA ASP A 111 -6.33 7.66 -14.20
C ASP A 111 -4.80 7.70 -14.11
N LEU A 112 -4.23 7.15 -13.03
CA LEU A 112 -2.78 7.02 -12.88
C LEU A 112 -2.18 6.18 -14.01
N LEU A 113 -2.75 5.01 -14.33
CA LEU A 113 -2.26 4.16 -15.41
C LEU A 113 -2.37 4.83 -16.79
N LYS A 114 -3.47 5.54 -17.03
CA LYS A 114 -3.76 6.16 -18.33
C LYS A 114 -2.97 7.44 -18.55
N ASN A 115 -2.87 8.28 -17.53
CA ASN A 115 -2.38 9.65 -17.65
C ASN A 115 -1.02 9.86 -16.95
N ASN A 116 -0.48 8.86 -16.27
CA ASN A 116 0.66 8.98 -15.35
C ASN A 116 0.39 9.95 -14.18
N GLN A 117 -0.87 10.23 -13.86
CA GLN A 117 -1.25 11.11 -12.76
C GLN A 117 -2.71 10.90 -12.34
N PHE A 118 -3.04 11.30 -11.12
CA PHE A 118 -4.41 11.37 -10.62
C PHE A 118 -4.56 12.53 -9.62
N VAL A 119 -5.79 12.82 -9.22
CA VAL A 119 -6.09 13.87 -8.23
C VAL A 119 -6.75 13.25 -7.00
N TYR A 120 -6.21 13.54 -5.82
CA TYR A 120 -6.73 13.11 -4.52
C TYR A 120 -6.51 14.21 -3.48
N ASN A 121 -7.45 14.44 -2.56
CA ASN A 121 -7.38 15.55 -1.60
C ASN A 121 -7.07 16.89 -2.27
N ASN A 122 -7.69 17.14 -3.44
CA ASN A 122 -7.44 18.32 -4.29
C ASN A 122 -5.97 18.52 -4.69
N THR A 123 -5.17 17.45 -4.66
CA THR A 123 -3.74 17.44 -4.95
C THR A 123 -3.47 16.53 -6.14
N THR A 124 -2.71 17.03 -7.11
CA THR A 124 -2.25 16.23 -8.24
C THR A 124 -1.03 15.42 -7.83
N TYR A 125 -1.13 14.10 -7.98
CA TYR A 125 -0.04 13.14 -7.81
C TYR A 125 0.41 12.67 -9.19
N VAL A 126 1.72 12.74 -9.45
CA VAL A 126 2.32 12.35 -10.74
C VAL A 126 3.23 11.15 -10.52
N LEU A 127 3.18 10.19 -11.44
CA LEU A 127 4.05 9.03 -11.46
C LEU A 127 5.52 9.46 -11.52
N ASP A 128 6.30 9.01 -10.56
CA ASP A 128 7.75 9.14 -10.59
C ASP A 128 8.33 8.06 -11.51
N LYS A 129 9.05 8.50 -12.55
CA LYS A 129 9.65 7.61 -13.55
C LYS A 129 11.11 7.29 -13.24
N ASN A 130 11.66 7.79 -12.13
CA ASN A 130 13.04 7.53 -11.75
C ASN A 130 13.22 6.09 -11.20
N GLU A 131 14.34 5.44 -11.56
CA GLU A 131 14.57 4.01 -11.31
C GLU A 131 15.12 3.69 -9.90
N GLU A 132 15.57 4.68 -9.13
CA GLU A 132 16.02 4.48 -7.74
C GLU A 132 14.81 4.30 -6.80
N LYS A 133 14.14 3.16 -6.94
CA LYS A 133 12.99 2.79 -6.12
C LYS A 133 13.50 2.45 -4.72
N ASN A 134 12.91 3.06 -3.70
CA ASN A 134 12.91 2.51 -2.34
C ASN A 134 11.71 1.55 -2.25
N PRO A 135 11.82 0.29 -2.71
CA PRO A 135 10.68 -0.61 -2.74
C PRO A 135 10.16 -0.85 -1.33
N VAL A 136 8.85 -1.13 -1.24
CA VAL A 136 8.29 -1.71 -0.03
C VAL A 136 8.64 -3.19 -0.04
N ILE A 137 9.46 -3.62 0.92
CA ILE A 137 9.88 -5.02 1.07
C ILE A 137 9.05 -5.67 2.17
N ILE A 138 8.45 -6.82 1.85
CA ILE A 138 7.74 -7.68 2.80
C ILE A 138 8.29 -9.10 2.65
N ASP A 139 8.69 -9.72 3.75
CA ASP A 139 9.28 -11.07 3.78
C ASP A 139 10.41 -11.29 2.76
N GLY A 140 11.26 -10.28 2.58
CA GLY A 140 12.38 -10.30 1.64
C GLY A 140 11.98 -10.16 0.16
N LYS A 141 10.71 -9.93 -0.14
CA LYS A 141 10.19 -9.71 -1.51
C LYS A 141 9.78 -8.26 -1.70
N ALA A 142 10.17 -7.68 -2.83
CA ALA A 142 9.72 -6.34 -3.21
C ALA A 142 8.28 -6.38 -3.72
N LEU A 143 7.42 -5.50 -3.22
CA LEU A 143 6.08 -5.31 -3.77
C LEU A 143 6.14 -4.60 -5.12
N SER A 144 5.28 -5.00 -6.05
CA SER A 144 5.04 -4.22 -7.27
C SER A 144 4.16 -3.01 -6.93
N THR A 145 4.76 -1.83 -6.96
CA THR A 145 4.09 -0.57 -6.60
C THR A 145 4.39 0.53 -7.61
N LEU A 146 3.38 1.34 -7.89
CA LEU A 146 3.50 2.63 -8.57
C LEU A 146 3.87 3.70 -7.54
N HIS A 147 5.00 4.38 -7.75
CA HIS A 147 5.43 5.48 -6.90
C HIS A 147 4.99 6.81 -7.52
N VAL A 148 4.31 7.63 -6.74
CA VAL A 148 3.82 8.95 -7.17
C VAL A 148 4.25 10.03 -6.19
N VAL A 149 4.41 11.24 -6.69
CA VAL A 149 4.78 12.43 -5.91
C VAL A 149 3.72 13.51 -6.10
N ALA A 150 3.27 14.10 -5.00
CA ALA A 150 2.40 15.26 -5.00
C ALA A 150 3.13 16.49 -5.55
N GLN A 151 2.49 17.22 -6.46
CA GLN A 151 3.08 18.41 -7.07
C GLN A 151 3.23 19.61 -6.11
N ILE A 152 2.45 19.65 -5.02
CA ILE A 152 2.37 20.84 -4.15
C ILE A 152 3.21 20.74 -2.88
N ASP A 153 3.38 19.55 -2.30
CA ASP A 153 3.99 19.36 -0.97
C ASP A 153 5.03 18.23 -0.91
N ASN A 154 5.31 17.57 -2.04
CA ASN A 154 6.22 16.43 -2.16
C ASN A 154 5.80 15.19 -1.36
N THR A 155 4.53 15.07 -0.96
CA THR A 155 4.00 13.81 -0.42
C THR A 155 4.23 12.69 -1.42
N GLU A 156 4.77 11.57 -0.95
CA GLU A 156 5.05 10.40 -1.78
C GLU A 156 4.14 9.24 -1.39
N LEU A 157 3.58 8.56 -2.39
CA LEU A 157 2.75 7.37 -2.20
C LEU A 157 3.32 6.21 -3.01
N TRP A 158 3.34 5.02 -2.41
CA TRP A 158 3.58 3.76 -3.10
C TRP A 158 2.27 2.99 -3.13
N ILE A 159 1.68 2.90 -4.32
CA ILE A 159 0.37 2.30 -4.56
C ILE A 159 0.59 0.90 -5.13
N LEU A 160 -0.01 -0.11 -4.52
CA LEU A 160 0.08 -1.48 -5.00
C LEU A 160 -0.49 -1.58 -6.42
N GLU A 161 0.19 -2.33 -7.30
CA GLU A 161 -0.26 -2.62 -8.66
C GLU A 161 -1.40 -3.67 -8.66
N ASN A 162 -2.48 -3.37 -7.95
CA ASN A 162 -3.67 -4.20 -7.85
C ASN A 162 -4.90 -3.32 -8.19
N PRO A 163 -5.53 -3.52 -9.37
CA PRO A 163 -6.65 -2.67 -9.81
C PRO A 163 -7.90 -2.82 -8.95
N ASP A 164 -8.10 -3.99 -8.32
CA ASP A 164 -9.26 -4.24 -7.48
C ASP A 164 -9.08 -3.60 -6.09
N PHE A 165 -7.84 -3.56 -5.61
CA PHE A 165 -7.47 -3.03 -4.30
C PHE A 165 -6.15 -2.23 -4.36
N PRO A 166 -6.15 -1.00 -4.90
CA PRO A 166 -4.94 -0.16 -5.05
C PRO A 166 -4.51 0.42 -3.69
N LEU A 167 -3.98 -0.47 -2.86
CA LEU A 167 -3.55 -0.23 -1.48
C LEU A 167 -2.35 0.73 -1.42
N LEU A 168 -2.37 1.62 -0.44
CA LEU A 168 -1.21 2.44 -0.10
C LEU A 168 -0.24 1.61 0.75
N CYS A 169 0.81 1.08 0.11
CA CYS A 169 1.86 0.32 0.80
C CYS A 169 2.79 1.23 1.61
N LYS A 170 2.95 2.49 1.20
CA LYS A 170 3.77 3.47 1.91
C LYS A 170 3.32 4.89 1.60
N VAL A 171 3.40 5.74 2.62
CA VAL A 171 3.24 7.19 2.52
C VAL A 171 4.43 7.86 3.20
N ALA A 172 5.08 8.78 2.51
CA ALA A 172 6.20 9.55 3.03
C ALA A 172 6.03 11.05 2.75
N LYS A 173 6.76 11.88 3.51
CA LYS A 173 6.77 13.35 3.38
C LYS A 173 5.39 14.02 3.47
N ASN A 174 4.40 13.36 4.07
CA ASN A 174 3.08 13.94 4.26
C ASN A 174 3.14 15.13 5.24
N PRO A 175 2.69 16.34 4.85
CA PRO A 175 2.78 17.55 5.67
C PRO A 175 1.92 17.49 6.94
N LEU A 176 0.90 16.62 6.99
CA LEU A 176 0.12 16.36 8.20
C LEU A 176 0.93 15.62 9.27
N GLY A 177 2.15 15.17 8.95
CA GLY A 177 2.98 14.38 9.87
C GLY A 177 2.48 12.95 10.04
N ILE A 178 1.66 12.46 9.09
CA ILE A 178 1.08 11.12 9.07
C ILE A 178 1.73 10.32 7.94
N ASN A 179 2.71 9.50 8.29
CA ASN A 179 3.43 8.64 7.36
C ASN A 179 3.26 7.19 7.79
N PHE A 180 3.21 6.26 6.85
CA PHE A 180 3.09 4.85 7.19
C PHE A 180 3.78 3.96 6.17
N THR A 181 4.09 2.73 6.58
CA THR A 181 4.69 1.72 5.72
C THR A 181 4.13 0.36 6.11
N LEU A 182 3.62 -0.37 5.11
CA LEU A 182 3.19 -1.75 5.22
C LEU A 182 4.42 -2.62 5.47
N THR A 183 4.35 -3.47 6.50
CA THR A 183 5.47 -4.31 6.93
C THR A 183 5.20 -5.79 6.78
N GLU A 184 3.93 -6.20 6.79
CA GLU A 184 3.55 -7.61 6.73
C GLU A 184 2.12 -7.75 6.18
N ILE A 185 1.87 -8.85 5.48
CA ILE A 185 0.56 -9.26 4.98
C ILE A 185 0.34 -10.73 5.34
N VAL A 186 -0.74 -11.02 6.07
CA VAL A 186 -1.09 -12.38 6.52
C VAL A 186 -2.44 -12.78 5.92
N GLY A 187 -2.62 -14.06 5.59
CA GLY A 187 -3.88 -14.59 5.05
C GLY A 187 -4.04 -14.38 3.54
N GLN A 188 -2.96 -14.60 2.78
CA GLN A 188 -2.97 -14.71 1.32
C GLN A 188 -3.29 -16.14 0.87
#